data_AF-A0A8C2X6S2-F1
#
_entry.id   AF-A0A8C2X6S2-F1
#
_cell.length_a   1.000
_cell.length_b   1.000
_cell.length_c   1.000
_cell.angle_alpha   90.00
_cell.angle_beta   90.00
_cell.angle_gamma   90.00
#
_symmetry.space_group_name_H-M   'P 1'
#
loop_
_entity.id
_entity.type
_entity.pdbx_description
1 polymer ?
#
loop_
_entity_poly.entity_id
_entity_poly.type
_entity_poly.pdbx_seq_one_letter_code
_entity_poly.pdbx_strand_id
1 'polypeptide(L)'
;PNNKINNKQINLTFNFCTILISLSLSLSLSLSLSISLSVSLSLSVSLSLSLSLSLSLSLSLSISLSVSLSLSLSLSLSLSLSLCLSLSLSLSLSVSLSLSLSVSVSVSLSLSLSLSLSLSLSLSLSLSLSLSVCVCFVHPDVPAPEQPELFLKKLQQCCTVFDFMDTLSDLKMKEYKRSTLNELVDYVTVSRGYLTEQAYPEVVKMVSHNIFRTLPPSDSNEFDPEEDEPTLEASWPHLQLVYEFFIRFLESQEFQPSIAKKYIDQKFVLQLLELFDSEDPRERDYLKTVLHRIYGKFLGLRAFIRKQINNIFLRFVYETEHFNGVAELLEILGSIINGFALPLKAEHKQFLVKVLIPLHTVRSLSLFHAQLAYCIVQFLEKDPTLTEPVIRGLLKFWPKTCSQKEVMFLGELEEILDVIEPTQFVKIQEPLFKQISRCVSSPHFQVAERALYYWNNEYIMSLIEENSSVILPIMFASLYRISKEHWNPAIVALVYNVLKAFMEMNSTLFDELTATYKSDRQREKKKEKEREELWKKLEDLELKRGLRSDGIIPT
;
A
#
# COMPACT_ATOMS: atom_id res chain seq x y z
N PRO A 1 -94.96 66.58 63.65
CA PRO A 1 -94.30 67.85 63.26
C PRO A 1 -93.14 67.57 62.28
N ASN A 2 -93.22 68.12 61.07
CA ASN A 2 -92.30 67.84 59.97
C ASN A 2 -90.88 68.40 60.21
N ASN A 3 -89.94 67.96 59.37
CA ASN A 3 -88.60 68.55 59.17
C ASN A 3 -87.51 68.33 60.24
N LYS A 4 -87.20 67.05 60.51
CA LYS A 4 -85.81 66.54 60.30
C LYS A 4 -85.70 65.02 60.08
N ILE A 5 -86.80 64.38 59.70
CA ILE A 5 -86.91 62.95 59.37
C ILE A 5 -86.00 62.57 58.18
N ASN A 6 -85.70 63.50 57.26
CA ASN A 6 -84.77 63.27 56.16
C ASN A 6 -83.31 63.03 56.60
N ASN A 7 -82.84 63.62 57.71
CA ASN A 7 -81.42 63.50 58.10
C ASN A 7 -81.06 62.15 58.74
N LYS A 8 -82.02 61.38 59.26
CA LYS A 8 -81.76 60.04 59.81
C LYS A 8 -81.87 58.96 58.74
N GLN A 9 -82.84 59.06 57.84
CA GLN A 9 -83.08 58.05 56.81
C GLN A 9 -82.00 58.10 55.72
N ILE A 10 -81.55 59.29 55.31
CA ILE A 10 -80.41 59.45 54.40
C ILE A 10 -79.11 58.95 55.05
N ASN A 11 -78.82 59.30 56.31
CA ASN A 11 -77.58 58.83 56.96
C ASN A 11 -77.51 57.31 57.20
N LEU A 12 -78.64 56.63 57.44
CA LEU A 12 -78.64 55.17 57.59
C LEU A 12 -78.47 54.47 56.23
N THR A 13 -79.14 54.90 55.17
CA THR A 13 -78.96 54.28 53.84
C THR A 13 -77.58 54.58 53.26
N PHE A 14 -77.04 55.79 53.48
CA PHE A 14 -75.68 56.12 53.07
C PHE A 14 -74.65 55.27 53.83
N ASN A 15 -74.77 55.10 55.15
CA ASN A 15 -73.87 54.22 55.91
C ASN A 15 -73.99 52.74 55.52
N PHE A 16 -75.20 52.22 55.32
CA PHE A 16 -75.35 50.81 54.92
C PHE A 16 -74.79 50.56 53.52
N CYS A 17 -74.98 51.49 52.58
CA CYS A 17 -74.33 51.41 51.26
C CYS A 17 -72.82 51.56 51.35
N THR A 18 -72.26 52.51 52.10
CA THR A 18 -70.79 52.64 52.21
C THR A 18 -70.16 51.46 52.94
N ILE A 19 -70.83 50.84 53.92
CA ILE A 19 -70.35 49.63 54.60
C ILE A 19 -70.42 48.42 53.67
N LEU A 20 -71.51 48.20 52.93
CA LEU A 20 -71.61 47.08 51.98
C LEU A 20 -70.66 47.24 50.78
N ILE A 21 -70.50 48.46 50.27
CA ILE A 21 -69.53 48.76 49.21
C ILE A 21 -68.09 48.59 49.74
N SER A 22 -67.73 49.15 50.90
CA SER A 22 -66.37 48.99 51.44
C SER A 22 -66.05 47.54 51.82
N LEU A 23 -67.01 46.75 52.33
CA LEU A 23 -66.79 45.34 52.65
C LEU A 23 -66.66 44.48 51.38
N SER A 24 -67.50 44.69 50.35
CA SER A 24 -67.37 43.97 49.08
C SER A 24 -66.13 44.39 48.28
N LEU A 25 -65.76 45.68 48.30
CA LEU A 25 -64.55 46.19 47.67
C LEU A 25 -63.29 45.70 48.39
N SER A 26 -63.27 45.66 49.73
CA SER A 26 -62.12 45.15 50.50
C SER A 26 -61.98 43.63 50.41
N LEU A 27 -63.08 42.86 50.37
CA LEU A 27 -63.01 41.41 50.18
C LEU A 27 -62.58 41.05 48.75
N SER A 28 -63.08 41.75 47.73
CA SER A 28 -62.65 41.54 46.34
C SER A 28 -61.23 42.04 46.08
N LEU A 29 -60.79 43.17 46.65
CA LEU A 29 -59.37 43.57 46.61
C LEU A 29 -58.50 42.55 47.34
N SER A 30 -58.80 42.18 48.60
CA SER A 30 -57.92 41.28 49.35
C SER A 30 -57.80 39.89 48.72
N LEU A 31 -58.89 39.34 48.14
CA LEU A 31 -58.85 38.06 47.45
C LEU A 31 -58.12 38.15 46.10
N SER A 32 -58.37 39.20 45.30
CA SER A 32 -57.66 39.40 44.02
C SER A 32 -56.18 39.74 44.22
N LEU A 33 -55.83 40.54 45.23
CA LEU A 33 -54.45 40.88 45.57
C LEU A 33 -53.70 39.68 46.13
N SER A 34 -54.30 38.86 47.00
CA SER A 34 -53.64 37.66 47.54
C SER A 34 -53.45 36.56 46.50
N ILE A 35 -54.44 36.33 45.61
CA ILE A 35 -54.29 35.37 44.50
C ILE A 35 -53.29 35.90 43.46
N SER A 36 -53.35 37.18 43.08
CA SER A 36 -52.37 37.74 42.13
C SER A 36 -50.95 37.81 42.71
N LEU A 37 -50.74 38.17 43.99
CA LEU A 37 -49.42 38.10 44.61
C LEU A 37 -48.91 36.66 44.73
N SER A 38 -49.73 35.70 45.17
CA SER A 38 -49.26 34.32 45.34
C SER A 38 -48.95 33.63 44.01
N VAL A 39 -49.76 33.85 42.97
CA VAL A 39 -49.50 33.33 41.62
C VAL A 39 -48.32 34.07 40.96
N SER A 40 -48.21 35.40 41.10
CA SER A 40 -47.08 36.14 40.53
C SER A 40 -45.76 35.90 41.25
N LEU A 41 -45.73 35.79 42.59
CA LEU A 41 -44.50 35.38 43.31
C LEU A 41 -44.14 33.93 42.99
N SER A 42 -45.08 32.99 42.99
CA SER A 42 -44.73 31.59 42.70
C SER A 42 -44.24 31.39 41.25
N LEU A 43 -44.88 31.99 40.25
CA LEU A 43 -44.36 31.97 38.87
C LEU A 43 -43.06 32.77 38.72
N SER A 44 -42.95 33.98 39.28
CA SER A 44 -41.72 34.78 39.12
C SER A 44 -40.52 34.15 39.84
N VAL A 45 -40.71 33.56 41.03
CA VAL A 45 -39.63 32.85 41.75
C VAL A 45 -39.29 31.54 41.05
N SER A 46 -40.27 30.76 40.57
CA SER A 46 -39.98 29.51 39.86
C SER A 46 -39.36 29.73 38.47
N LEU A 47 -39.83 30.69 37.67
CA LEU A 47 -39.18 31.06 36.40
C LEU A 47 -37.82 31.74 36.65
N SER A 48 -37.70 32.65 37.61
CA SER A 48 -36.40 33.32 37.84
C SER A 48 -35.36 32.35 38.40
N LEU A 49 -35.67 31.43 39.32
CA LEU A 49 -34.70 30.41 39.73
C LEU A 49 -34.43 29.38 38.63
N SER A 50 -35.43 28.92 37.87
CA SER A 50 -35.18 27.94 36.79
C SER A 50 -34.42 28.55 35.61
N LEU A 51 -34.76 29.76 35.14
CA LEU A 51 -33.94 30.46 34.13
C LEU A 51 -32.60 30.91 34.70
N SER A 52 -32.50 31.43 35.93
CA SER A 52 -31.20 31.86 36.45
C SER A 52 -30.27 30.69 36.75
N LEU A 53 -30.72 29.55 37.28
CA LEU A 53 -29.85 28.36 37.41
C LEU A 53 -29.55 27.73 36.04
N SER A 54 -30.53 27.59 35.14
CA SER A 54 -30.25 26.98 33.83
C SER A 54 -29.37 27.87 32.95
N LEU A 55 -29.60 29.18 32.85
CA LEU A 55 -28.68 30.09 32.18
C LEU A 55 -27.37 30.25 32.95
N SER A 56 -27.35 30.38 34.28
CA SER A 56 -26.06 30.55 34.97
C SER A 56 -25.21 29.28 34.95
N LEU A 57 -25.76 28.06 35.09
CA LEU A 57 -24.96 26.84 34.89
C LEU A 57 -24.63 26.62 33.41
N SER A 58 -25.55 26.80 32.47
CA SER A 58 -25.23 26.58 31.05
C SER A 58 -24.29 27.63 30.48
N LEU A 59 -24.47 28.93 30.76
CA LEU A 59 -23.49 29.96 30.41
C LEU A 59 -22.23 29.83 31.25
N SER A 60 -22.25 29.56 32.57
CA SER A 60 -20.98 29.44 33.30
C SER A 60 -20.20 28.18 32.93
N LEU A 61 -20.81 27.02 32.65
CA LEU A 61 -20.08 25.88 32.09
C LEU A 61 -19.70 26.10 30.63
N SER A 62 -20.60 26.57 29.75
CA SER A 62 -20.24 26.76 28.34
C SER A 62 -19.26 27.91 28.14
N ILE A 63 -19.36 29.01 28.88
CA ILE A 63 -18.37 30.09 28.88
C ILE A 63 -17.14 29.66 29.66
N SER A 64 -17.18 29.02 30.83
CA SER A 64 -15.92 28.58 31.47
C SER A 64 -15.21 27.47 30.69
N LEU A 65 -15.88 26.49 30.09
CA LEU A 65 -15.23 25.53 29.19
C LEU A 65 -14.84 26.19 27.88
N SER A 66 -15.67 26.99 27.22
CA SER A 66 -15.26 27.60 25.94
C SER A 66 -14.22 28.70 26.12
N VAL A 67 -14.19 29.43 27.23
CA VAL A 67 -13.17 30.46 27.54
C VAL A 67 -11.94 29.81 28.17
N SER A 68 -12.05 28.73 28.96
CA SER A 68 -10.85 27.99 29.41
C SER A 68 -10.26 27.11 28.31
N LEU A 69 -11.03 26.41 27.48
CA LEU A 69 -10.49 25.74 26.30
C LEU A 69 -10.10 26.75 25.22
N SER A 70 -10.86 27.81 24.93
CA SER A 70 -10.42 28.77 23.91
C SER A 70 -9.31 29.68 24.40
N LEU A 71 -9.17 30.07 25.67
CA LEU A 71 -7.93 30.73 26.12
C LEU A 71 -6.82 29.74 26.46
N SER A 72 -7.06 28.50 26.89
CA SER A 72 -5.94 27.55 27.04
C SER A 72 -5.47 27.03 25.69
N LEU A 73 -6.33 26.66 24.73
CA LEU A 73 -5.92 26.38 23.36
C LEU A 73 -5.51 27.66 22.63
N SER A 74 -6.18 28.82 22.73
CA SER A 74 -5.68 30.01 22.02
C SER A 74 -4.51 30.70 22.72
N LEU A 75 -4.22 30.57 24.01
CA LEU A 75 -2.91 30.99 24.55
C LEU A 75 -1.87 29.87 24.47
N SER A 76 -2.19 28.58 24.57
CA SER A 76 -1.18 27.55 24.32
C SER A 76 -0.86 27.42 22.84
N LEU A 77 -1.84 27.40 21.92
CA LEU A 77 -1.60 27.54 20.49
C LEU A 77 -1.21 28.97 20.11
N SER A 78 -1.75 30.09 20.60
CA SER A 78 -1.18 31.38 20.16
C SER A 78 0.12 31.75 20.85
N LEU A 79 0.49 31.30 22.06
CA LEU A 79 1.89 31.46 22.53
C LEU A 79 2.81 30.37 21.98
N SER A 80 2.37 29.12 21.75
CA SER A 80 3.23 28.15 21.03
C SER A 80 3.28 28.47 19.54
N LEU A 81 2.20 28.55 18.78
CA LEU A 81 2.26 29.06 17.40
C LEU A 81 2.73 30.50 17.30
N SER A 82 2.55 31.46 18.23
CA SER A 82 3.20 32.78 18.06
C SER A 82 4.58 32.91 18.68
N LEU A 83 5.07 32.08 19.61
CA LEU A 83 6.52 32.07 19.93
C LEU A 83 7.26 31.08 19.03
N CYS A 84 6.69 29.93 18.70
CA CYS A 84 7.23 29.02 17.69
C CYS A 84 7.06 29.57 16.28
N LEU A 85 5.95 30.19 15.82
CA LEU A 85 5.98 30.95 14.55
C LEU A 85 6.58 32.36 14.71
N SER A 86 6.53 33.13 15.80
CA SER A 86 7.30 34.39 15.77
C SER A 86 8.79 34.18 15.99
N LEU A 87 9.29 33.19 16.74
CA LEU A 87 10.72 32.85 16.69
C LEU A 87 11.05 32.00 15.46
N SER A 88 10.25 31.01 15.03
CA SER A 88 10.62 30.27 13.82
C SER A 88 10.29 31.01 12.53
N LEU A 89 9.30 31.91 12.41
CA LEU A 89 9.19 32.85 11.28
C LEU A 89 9.92 34.17 11.51
N SER A 90 10.25 34.68 12.71
CA SER A 90 11.19 35.83 12.77
C SER A 90 12.63 35.40 12.72
N LEU A 91 13.06 34.24 13.23
CA LEU A 91 14.36 33.67 12.86
C LEU A 91 14.29 33.05 11.48
N SER A 92 13.33 32.23 11.05
CA SER A 92 13.36 31.76 9.65
C SER A 92 13.03 32.84 8.64
N LEU A 93 12.14 33.83 8.82
CA LEU A 93 12.11 34.98 7.89
C LEU A 93 13.21 36.01 8.16
N SER A 94 13.78 36.25 9.35
CA SER A 94 14.94 37.17 9.41
C SER A 94 16.22 36.50 8.96
N VAL A 95 16.45 35.21 9.22
CA VAL A 95 17.61 34.43 8.76
C VAL A 95 17.37 33.93 7.33
N SER A 96 16.15 33.61 6.90
CA SER A 96 15.84 33.28 5.49
C SER A 96 15.33 34.46 4.67
N LEU A 97 15.05 35.67 5.16
CA LEU A 97 15.08 36.89 4.32
C LEU A 97 16.40 37.64 4.49
N SER A 98 17.17 37.54 5.59
CA SER A 98 18.54 38.08 5.56
C SER A 98 19.49 37.13 4.84
N LEU A 99 19.36 35.80 4.92
CA LEU A 99 20.00 34.90 3.95
C LEU A 99 19.21 34.83 2.65
N SER A 100 17.89 34.63 2.51
CA SER A 100 17.34 34.68 1.14
C SER A 100 17.35 36.07 0.51
N LEU A 101 17.49 37.22 1.17
CA LEU A 101 17.87 38.47 0.47
C LEU A 101 19.38 38.68 0.45
N SER A 102 20.22 38.34 1.44
CA SER A 102 21.68 38.51 1.22
C SER A 102 22.22 37.45 0.27
N VAL A 103 21.86 36.18 0.41
CA VAL A 103 21.99 35.12 -0.60
C VAL A 103 21.14 35.48 -1.81
N SER A 104 19.80 35.47 -1.87
CA SER A 104 19.12 35.80 -3.16
C SER A 104 19.21 37.25 -3.66
N VAL A 105 19.99 38.17 -3.08
CA VAL A 105 20.43 39.43 -3.73
C VAL A 105 21.94 39.41 -4.02
N SER A 106 22.80 38.74 -3.26
CA SER A 106 24.19 38.46 -3.70
C SER A 106 24.30 37.30 -4.69
N VAL A 107 23.28 36.46 -4.77
CA VAL A 107 23.06 35.28 -5.60
C VAL A 107 21.91 35.54 -6.57
N SER A 108 21.02 36.52 -6.40
CA SER A 108 20.38 37.11 -7.60
C SER A 108 21.22 38.20 -8.25
N LEU A 109 22.14 38.92 -7.61
CA LEU A 109 23.15 39.69 -8.36
C LEU A 109 24.31 38.81 -8.81
N SER A 110 24.79 37.81 -8.07
CA SER A 110 25.81 36.90 -8.63
C SER A 110 25.22 35.83 -9.54
N LEU A 111 23.93 35.45 -9.50
CA LEU A 111 23.29 34.73 -10.62
C LEU A 111 22.79 35.71 -11.69
N SER A 112 21.99 36.73 -11.41
CA SER A 112 21.63 37.73 -12.46
C SER A 112 22.78 38.64 -12.92
N LEU A 113 24.03 38.42 -12.49
CA LEU A 113 25.24 38.75 -13.25
C LEU A 113 26.07 37.53 -13.65
N SER A 114 26.13 36.38 -12.95
CA SER A 114 26.71 35.14 -13.54
C SER A 114 25.74 34.55 -14.53
N LEU A 115 24.68 33.82 -14.17
CA LEU A 115 23.44 33.60 -14.96
C LEU A 115 22.72 34.87 -15.51
N SER A 116 23.41 36.01 -15.72
CA SER A 116 23.08 36.93 -16.82
C SER A 116 24.28 37.36 -17.68
N LEU A 117 25.53 37.30 -17.24
CA LEU A 117 26.68 37.16 -18.14
C LEU A 117 26.80 35.75 -18.71
N SER A 118 26.04 34.78 -18.22
CA SER A 118 26.12 33.35 -18.49
C SER A 118 24.75 32.78 -18.78
N LEU A 119 23.66 33.55 -18.69
CA LEU A 119 22.56 33.45 -19.65
C LEU A 119 22.74 34.47 -20.79
N SER A 120 23.46 35.58 -20.67
CA SER A 120 23.88 36.29 -21.89
C SER A 120 25.06 35.59 -22.54
N LEU A 121 26.04 34.99 -21.84
CA LEU A 121 26.95 34.04 -22.48
C LEU A 121 26.30 32.69 -22.75
N SER A 122 25.42 32.07 -21.94
CA SER A 122 24.81 30.79 -22.36
C SER A 122 23.52 30.92 -23.17
N LEU A 123 22.90 32.08 -23.39
CA LEU A 123 21.96 32.30 -24.50
C LEU A 123 22.62 33.05 -25.66
N SER A 124 23.72 33.79 -25.51
CA SER A 124 24.52 34.10 -26.71
C SER A 124 25.34 32.91 -27.18
N LEU A 125 25.75 31.97 -26.31
CA LEU A 125 26.30 30.67 -26.66
C LEU A 125 25.23 29.59 -26.82
N SER A 126 24.03 29.60 -26.22
CA SER A 126 22.99 28.62 -26.62
C SER A 126 22.04 29.15 -27.67
N LEU A 127 21.91 30.46 -27.95
CA LEU A 127 21.38 30.91 -29.24
C LEU A 127 22.49 31.03 -30.28
N SER A 128 23.78 31.24 -29.96
CA SER A 128 24.80 30.96 -30.98
C SER A 128 25.07 29.48 -31.17
N LEU A 129 24.88 28.57 -30.20
CA LEU A 129 24.80 27.09 -30.32
C LEU A 129 23.34 26.59 -30.17
N SER A 130 22.37 27.31 -30.74
CA SER A 130 21.04 26.75 -31.13
C SER A 130 20.42 27.53 -32.26
N LEU A 131 20.90 28.74 -32.57
CA LEU A 131 21.09 29.07 -33.98
C LEU A 131 22.26 28.25 -34.54
N SER A 132 23.50 28.19 -34.05
CA SER A 132 24.49 27.18 -34.57
C SER A 132 24.29 25.74 -34.07
N VAL A 133 23.22 25.39 -33.35
CA VAL A 133 22.81 23.97 -33.24
C VAL A 133 21.51 23.67 -33.96
N CYS A 134 20.54 24.57 -34.17
CA CYS A 134 19.50 24.34 -35.20
C CYS A 134 20.04 24.58 -36.63
N VAL A 135 21.14 25.32 -36.76
CA VAL A 135 22.02 25.48 -37.94
C VAL A 135 23.33 24.67 -37.75
N CYS A 136 23.37 23.67 -36.85
CA CYS A 136 24.24 22.48 -36.99
C CYS A 136 23.48 21.14 -36.93
N PHE A 137 22.18 21.12 -36.61
CA PHE A 137 21.27 19.96 -36.75
C PHE A 137 21.03 19.67 -38.23
N VAL A 138 21.05 20.71 -39.06
CA VAL A 138 21.68 20.64 -40.36
C VAL A 138 23.11 21.12 -40.16
N HIS A 139 24.11 20.25 -40.25
CA HIS A 139 25.48 20.70 -40.53
C HIS A 139 25.36 21.54 -41.81
N PRO A 140 25.67 22.85 -41.83
CA PRO A 140 25.62 23.63 -43.08
C PRO A 140 26.61 23.08 -44.12
N ASP A 141 27.56 22.27 -43.63
CA ASP A 141 28.66 21.66 -44.36
C ASP A 141 28.36 20.23 -44.86
N VAL A 142 27.27 19.58 -44.41
CA VAL A 142 26.96 18.17 -44.71
C VAL A 142 25.56 18.06 -45.35
N PRO A 143 25.48 17.82 -46.67
CA PRO A 143 24.22 17.65 -47.39
C PRO A 143 23.33 16.55 -46.78
N ALA A 144 22.01 16.71 -46.91
CA ALA A 144 21.02 15.70 -46.53
C ALA A 144 21.35 14.23 -46.94
N PRO A 145 21.90 13.93 -48.14
CA PRO A 145 22.32 12.55 -48.49
C PRO A 145 23.49 11.98 -47.67
N GLU A 146 24.35 12.82 -47.06
CA GLU A 146 25.53 12.37 -46.30
C GLU A 146 25.23 12.15 -44.81
N GLN A 147 24.14 12.72 -44.30
CA GLN A 147 23.67 12.53 -42.91
C GLN A 147 23.56 11.05 -42.48
N PRO A 148 22.97 10.12 -43.25
CA PRO A 148 22.93 8.70 -42.86
C PRO A 148 24.33 8.06 -42.79
N GLU A 149 25.29 8.47 -43.62
CA GLU A 149 26.66 7.95 -43.56
C GLU A 149 27.42 8.48 -42.33
N LEU A 150 27.21 9.76 -41.99
CA LEU A 150 27.74 10.35 -40.76
C LEU A 150 27.16 9.67 -39.51
N PHE A 151 25.86 9.35 -39.50
CA PHE A 151 25.21 8.59 -38.44
C PHE A 151 25.86 7.22 -38.21
N LEU A 152 26.12 6.46 -39.30
CA LEU A 152 26.85 5.18 -39.21
C LEU A 152 28.27 5.34 -38.63
N LYS A 153 29.01 6.38 -39.04
CA LYS A 153 30.35 6.68 -38.50
C LYS A 153 30.30 7.02 -37.01
N LYS A 154 29.31 7.79 -36.54
CA LYS A 154 29.12 8.10 -35.11
C LYS A 154 28.76 6.85 -34.28
N LEU A 155 27.93 5.95 -34.81
CA LEU A 155 27.66 4.65 -34.16
C LEU A 155 28.91 3.80 -33.99
N GLN A 156 29.78 3.76 -35.01
CA GLN A 156 31.06 3.04 -34.95
C GLN A 156 32.02 3.64 -33.92
N GLN A 157 32.07 4.97 -33.79
CA GLN A 157 32.85 5.63 -32.73
C GLN A 157 32.32 5.25 -31.33
N CYS A 158 30.99 5.21 -31.15
CA CYS A 158 30.35 4.82 -29.90
C CYS A 158 30.52 3.33 -29.52
N CYS A 159 31.06 2.49 -30.42
CA CYS A 159 31.44 1.10 -30.10
C CYS A 159 32.73 1.01 -29.25
N THR A 160 33.46 2.12 -29.06
CA THR A 160 34.62 2.14 -28.15
C THR A 160 34.14 2.08 -26.69
N VAL A 161 34.57 1.06 -25.96
CA VAL A 161 34.26 0.88 -24.53
C VAL A 161 35.38 1.52 -23.71
N PHE A 162 35.01 2.24 -22.64
CA PHE A 162 35.95 2.86 -21.70
C PHE A 162 35.78 2.20 -20.34
N ASP A 163 36.89 2.00 -19.64
CA ASP A 163 36.87 1.55 -18.25
C ASP A 163 36.51 2.73 -17.33
N PHE A 164 35.51 2.55 -16.46
CA PHE A 164 35.07 3.53 -15.47
C PHE A 164 35.58 3.25 -14.05
N MET A 165 36.22 2.10 -13.81
CA MET A 165 36.86 1.79 -12.52
C MET A 165 38.06 2.71 -12.27
N ASP A 166 38.83 3.04 -13.32
CA ASP A 166 39.74 4.18 -13.30
C ASP A 166 38.97 5.47 -13.59
N THR A 167 38.73 6.25 -12.53
CA THR A 167 38.00 7.52 -12.56
C THR A 167 38.78 8.68 -13.20
N LEU A 168 40.11 8.54 -13.39
CA LEU A 168 40.98 9.61 -13.91
C LEU A 168 41.43 9.35 -15.35
N SER A 169 41.38 8.11 -15.83
CA SER A 169 41.63 7.78 -17.24
C SER A 169 40.62 8.43 -18.20
N ASP A 170 41.10 8.82 -19.38
CA ASP A 170 40.30 9.11 -20.58
C ASP A 170 39.13 10.11 -20.42
N LEU A 171 39.16 10.98 -19.41
CA LEU A 171 38.08 11.96 -19.11
C LEU A 171 37.55 12.70 -20.35
N LYS A 172 38.45 13.16 -21.24
CA LYS A 172 38.06 13.84 -22.50
C LYS A 172 37.33 12.89 -23.46
N MET A 173 37.82 11.66 -23.63
CA MET A 173 37.23 10.68 -24.55
C MET A 173 35.90 10.14 -24.01
N LYS A 174 35.80 9.94 -22.69
CA LYS A 174 34.56 9.64 -21.98
C LYS A 174 33.51 10.75 -22.20
N GLU A 175 33.90 12.02 -22.11
CA GLU A 175 33.00 13.14 -22.38
C GLU A 175 32.62 13.25 -23.86
N TYR A 176 33.56 13.07 -24.80
CA TYR A 176 33.25 13.04 -26.24
C TYR A 176 32.24 11.93 -26.59
N LYS A 177 32.41 10.72 -26.05
CA LYS A 177 31.45 9.63 -26.24
C LYS A 177 30.08 9.96 -25.63
N ARG A 178 30.03 10.57 -24.44
CA ARG A 178 28.78 11.02 -23.81
C ARG A 178 28.04 12.03 -24.69
N SER A 179 28.75 13.05 -25.18
CA SER A 179 28.19 14.09 -26.05
C SER A 179 27.69 13.52 -27.38
N THR A 180 28.45 12.63 -28.02
CA THR A 180 28.03 11.98 -29.28
C THR A 180 26.85 11.03 -29.09
N LEU A 181 26.77 10.29 -27.97
CA LEU A 181 25.59 9.48 -27.64
C LEU A 181 24.34 10.34 -27.42
N ASN A 182 24.45 11.48 -26.73
CA ASN A 182 23.33 12.40 -26.55
C ASN A 182 22.84 12.97 -27.89
N GLU A 183 23.76 13.40 -28.76
CA GLU A 183 23.44 13.87 -30.11
C GLU A 183 22.74 12.78 -30.95
N LEU A 184 23.15 11.52 -30.81
CA LEU A 184 22.49 10.39 -31.46
C LEU A 184 21.07 10.13 -30.93
N VAL A 185 20.82 10.31 -29.63
CA VAL A 185 19.46 10.22 -29.03
C VAL A 185 18.56 11.35 -29.57
N ASP A 186 19.06 12.57 -29.60
CA ASP A 186 18.32 13.73 -30.12
C ASP A 186 18.01 13.57 -31.62
N TYR A 187 19.00 13.15 -32.41
CA TYR A 187 18.85 12.88 -33.84
C TYR A 187 17.81 11.78 -34.12
N VAL A 188 17.85 10.66 -33.39
CA VAL A 188 16.86 9.57 -33.49
C VAL A 188 15.44 10.00 -33.10
N THR A 189 15.33 11.00 -32.21
CA THR A 189 14.04 11.51 -31.70
C THR A 189 13.41 12.56 -32.63
N VAL A 190 14.23 13.40 -33.29
CA VAL A 190 13.77 14.52 -34.13
C VAL A 190 13.73 14.18 -35.62
N SER A 191 14.75 13.47 -36.13
CA SER A 191 14.94 13.24 -37.56
C SER A 191 14.07 12.10 -38.09
N ARG A 192 13.72 12.17 -39.38
CA ARG A 192 12.97 11.15 -40.12
C ARG A 192 13.77 10.69 -41.33
N GLY A 193 13.66 9.41 -41.69
CA GLY A 193 14.33 8.81 -42.85
C GLY A 193 15.76 8.32 -42.61
N TYR A 194 16.28 8.33 -41.38
CA TYR A 194 17.64 7.83 -41.07
C TYR A 194 17.73 6.29 -41.03
N LEU A 195 16.59 5.60 -40.91
CA LEU A 195 16.47 4.13 -40.78
C LEU A 195 16.67 3.39 -42.12
N THR A 196 17.87 3.52 -42.70
CA THR A 196 18.30 2.70 -43.84
C THR A 196 18.52 1.23 -43.42
N GLU A 197 18.47 0.28 -44.38
CA GLU A 197 18.72 -1.14 -44.07
C GLU A 197 20.10 -1.41 -43.43
N GLN A 198 21.08 -0.54 -43.72
CA GLN A 198 22.45 -0.60 -43.19
C GLN A 198 22.57 -0.04 -41.77
N ALA A 199 21.61 0.77 -41.29
CA ALA A 199 21.61 1.28 -39.92
C ALA A 199 21.31 0.19 -38.88
N TYR A 200 20.41 -0.75 -39.18
CA TYR A 200 20.03 -1.84 -38.27
C TYR A 200 21.21 -2.66 -37.72
N PRO A 201 22.14 -3.21 -38.55
CA PRO A 201 23.27 -3.98 -38.04
C PRO A 201 24.22 -3.13 -37.18
N GLU A 202 24.55 -1.90 -37.59
CA GLU A 202 25.48 -1.05 -36.83
C GLU A 202 24.86 -0.55 -35.51
N VAL A 203 23.55 -0.28 -35.46
CA VAL A 203 22.83 0.01 -34.20
C VAL A 203 22.88 -1.19 -33.26
N VAL A 204 22.46 -2.38 -33.73
CA VAL A 204 22.44 -3.59 -32.89
C VAL A 204 23.85 -3.95 -32.41
N LYS A 205 24.86 -3.78 -33.27
CA LYS A 205 26.28 -3.95 -32.93
C LYS A 205 26.76 -2.95 -31.88
N MET A 206 26.47 -1.65 -32.03
CA MET A 206 26.83 -0.60 -31.07
C MET A 206 26.22 -0.87 -29.70
N VAL A 207 24.93 -1.19 -29.65
CA VAL A 207 24.23 -1.57 -28.41
C VAL A 207 24.89 -2.82 -27.81
N SER A 208 25.08 -3.88 -28.60
CA SER A 208 25.67 -5.15 -28.13
C SER A 208 27.07 -4.99 -27.52
N HIS A 209 27.92 -4.12 -28.09
CA HIS A 209 29.28 -3.89 -27.57
C HIS A 209 29.29 -3.07 -26.27
N ASN A 210 28.24 -2.32 -25.98
CA ASN A 210 28.14 -1.49 -24.78
C ASN A 210 27.40 -2.20 -23.64
N ILE A 211 26.29 -2.89 -23.92
CA ILE A 211 25.45 -3.49 -22.86
C ILE A 211 25.88 -4.90 -22.46
N PHE A 212 26.28 -5.76 -23.41
CA PHE A 212 26.55 -7.17 -23.13
C PHE A 212 27.93 -7.36 -22.52
N ARG A 213 27.96 -7.41 -21.18
CA ARG A 213 29.13 -7.68 -20.35
C ARG A 213 28.81 -8.83 -19.38
N THR A 214 29.82 -9.53 -18.90
CA THR A 214 29.68 -10.34 -17.69
C THR A 214 29.51 -9.40 -16.50
N LEU A 215 28.46 -9.61 -15.72
CA LEU A 215 28.24 -8.85 -14.49
C LEU A 215 29.40 -9.09 -13.50
N PRO A 216 29.75 -8.10 -12.65
CA PRO A 216 30.73 -8.29 -11.59
C PRO A 216 30.27 -9.38 -10.61
N PRO A 217 31.20 -10.04 -9.88
CA PRO A 217 30.81 -10.92 -8.79
C PRO A 217 30.19 -10.09 -7.65
N SER A 218 29.10 -10.58 -7.07
CA SER A 218 28.48 -9.97 -5.88
C SER A 218 29.38 -10.11 -4.65
N ASP A 219 29.47 -9.05 -3.85
CA ASP A 219 30.35 -8.97 -2.68
C ASP A 219 29.74 -9.58 -1.40
N SER A 220 28.42 -9.85 -1.35
CA SER A 220 27.74 -10.39 -0.17
C SER A 220 27.91 -11.91 -0.03
N ASN A 221 28.41 -12.36 1.12
CA ASN A 221 28.55 -13.79 1.47
C ASN A 221 27.28 -14.39 2.11
N GLU A 222 26.43 -13.53 2.67
CA GLU A 222 25.10 -13.86 3.17
C GLU A 222 24.14 -12.91 2.44
N PHE A 223 23.43 -13.41 1.43
CA PHE A 223 22.49 -12.64 0.63
C PHE A 223 21.22 -12.34 1.44
N ASP A 224 21.09 -11.10 1.92
CA ASP A 224 19.83 -10.57 2.42
C ASP A 224 19.30 -9.48 1.49
N PRO A 225 18.39 -9.83 0.56
CA PRO A 225 17.85 -8.89 -0.42
C PRO A 225 17.05 -7.72 0.15
N GLU A 226 16.71 -7.70 1.45
CA GLU A 226 16.10 -6.55 2.11
C GLU A 226 17.13 -5.58 2.74
N GLU A 227 18.35 -6.04 3.04
CA GLU A 227 19.40 -5.25 3.69
C GLU A 227 20.60 -4.91 2.77
N ASP A 228 20.84 -5.67 1.69
CA ASP A 228 21.94 -5.45 0.74
C ASP A 228 21.81 -4.09 0.02
N GLU A 229 22.78 -3.18 0.23
CA GLU A 229 22.84 -1.91 -0.50
C GLU A 229 23.18 -2.16 -1.99
N PRO A 230 22.37 -1.68 -2.96
CA PRO A 230 22.56 -2.00 -4.37
C PRO A 230 23.83 -1.35 -4.92
N THR A 231 24.77 -2.16 -5.43
CA THR A 231 25.96 -1.61 -6.09
C THR A 231 25.55 -0.89 -7.38
N LEU A 232 26.05 0.34 -7.54
CA LEU A 232 25.72 1.19 -8.68
C LEU A 232 26.76 1.04 -9.78
N GLU A 233 26.31 0.81 -11.01
CA GLU A 233 27.20 0.61 -12.16
C GLU A 233 27.98 1.90 -12.49
N ALA A 234 29.32 1.82 -12.44
CA ALA A 234 30.20 2.96 -12.63
C ALA A 234 30.12 3.54 -14.06
N SER A 235 29.85 2.70 -15.06
CA SER A 235 29.70 3.09 -16.47
C SER A 235 28.31 3.65 -16.82
N TRP A 236 27.41 3.80 -15.83
CA TRP A 236 26.03 4.27 -16.01
C TRP A 236 25.87 5.54 -16.89
N PRO A 237 26.72 6.59 -16.81
CA PRO A 237 26.57 7.78 -17.65
C PRO A 237 26.68 7.53 -19.15
N HIS A 238 27.28 6.41 -19.58
CA HIS A 238 27.25 5.96 -20.98
C HIS A 238 26.11 4.97 -21.23
N LEU A 239 25.93 3.99 -20.34
CA LEU A 239 24.89 2.95 -20.49
C LEU A 239 23.48 3.54 -20.55
N GLN A 240 23.16 4.53 -19.72
CA GLN A 240 21.86 5.21 -19.73
C GLN A 240 21.51 5.76 -21.13
N LEU A 241 22.46 6.43 -21.78
CA LEU A 241 22.27 6.99 -23.12
C LEU A 241 22.16 5.89 -24.19
N VAL A 242 22.89 4.78 -24.06
CA VAL A 242 22.78 3.63 -24.96
C VAL A 242 21.41 2.95 -24.83
N TYR A 243 20.90 2.78 -23.61
CA TYR A 243 19.57 2.23 -23.38
C TYR A 243 18.46 3.18 -23.86
N GLU A 244 18.55 4.49 -23.57
CA GLU A 244 17.58 5.47 -24.08
C GLU A 244 17.58 5.53 -25.62
N PHE A 245 18.75 5.57 -26.24
CA PHE A 245 18.90 5.48 -27.69
C PHE A 245 18.22 4.22 -28.25
N PHE A 246 18.44 3.06 -27.64
CA PHE A 246 17.86 1.80 -28.12
C PHE A 246 16.35 1.74 -27.92
N ILE A 247 15.80 2.28 -26.82
CA ILE A 247 14.35 2.41 -26.62
C ILE A 247 13.76 3.32 -27.71
N ARG A 248 14.32 4.51 -27.96
CA ARG A 248 13.81 5.44 -28.99
C ARG A 248 13.90 4.84 -30.39
N PHE A 249 14.97 4.13 -30.70
CA PHE A 249 15.12 3.35 -31.94
C PHE A 249 14.04 2.25 -32.07
N LEU A 250 13.76 1.50 -31.01
CA LEU A 250 12.70 0.48 -30.99
C LEU A 250 11.30 1.10 -31.03
N GLU A 251 11.09 2.29 -30.50
CA GLU A 251 9.79 2.99 -30.46
C GLU A 251 9.47 3.76 -31.74
N SER A 252 10.49 4.13 -32.53
CA SER A 252 10.36 4.83 -33.81
C SER A 252 9.26 4.25 -34.71
N GLN A 253 8.48 5.14 -35.32
CA GLN A 253 7.41 4.79 -36.25
C GLN A 253 7.94 4.21 -37.58
N GLU A 254 9.19 4.53 -37.92
CA GLU A 254 9.88 4.02 -39.11
C GLU A 254 10.53 2.63 -38.89
N PHE A 255 10.53 2.13 -37.65
CA PHE A 255 11.14 0.85 -37.29
C PHE A 255 10.44 -0.34 -37.97
N GLN A 256 11.19 -1.13 -38.73
CA GLN A 256 10.70 -2.29 -39.48
C GLN A 256 11.13 -3.62 -38.83
N PRO A 257 10.22 -4.35 -38.12
CA PRO A 257 10.56 -5.63 -37.49
C PRO A 257 11.00 -6.72 -38.48
N SER A 258 10.58 -6.62 -39.74
CA SER A 258 10.93 -7.53 -40.84
C SER A 258 12.44 -7.53 -41.18
N ILE A 259 13.10 -6.39 -41.02
CA ILE A 259 14.55 -6.22 -41.23
C ILE A 259 15.28 -6.52 -39.92
N ALA A 260 14.85 -5.91 -38.82
CA ALA A 260 15.49 -6.01 -37.51
C ALA A 260 15.61 -7.45 -36.99
N LYS A 261 14.67 -8.35 -37.31
CA LYS A 261 14.70 -9.77 -36.90
C LYS A 261 15.92 -10.57 -37.42
N LYS A 262 16.68 -10.02 -38.38
CA LYS A 262 17.93 -10.63 -38.87
C LYS A 262 19.09 -10.43 -37.89
N TYR A 263 18.99 -9.43 -37.01
CA TYR A 263 20.05 -8.99 -36.10
C TYR A 263 19.63 -9.12 -34.62
N ILE A 264 18.36 -8.90 -34.31
CA ILE A 264 17.75 -9.21 -33.02
C ILE A 264 17.23 -10.66 -33.11
N ASP A 265 18.11 -11.60 -32.77
CA ASP A 265 17.87 -13.04 -32.84
C ASP A 265 17.69 -13.66 -31.43
N GLN A 266 17.67 -15.00 -31.34
CA GLN A 266 17.56 -15.70 -30.07
C GLN A 266 18.80 -15.51 -29.17
N LYS A 267 19.99 -15.32 -29.75
CA LYS A 267 21.21 -15.07 -28.99
C LYS A 267 21.19 -13.69 -28.36
N PHE A 268 20.82 -12.66 -29.11
CA PHE A 268 20.65 -11.30 -28.60
C PHE A 268 19.66 -11.27 -27.41
N VAL A 269 18.53 -11.96 -27.53
CA VAL A 269 17.54 -12.05 -26.44
C VAL A 269 18.08 -12.80 -25.22
N LEU A 270 18.88 -13.86 -25.41
CA LEU A 270 19.49 -14.59 -24.29
C LEU A 270 20.47 -13.70 -23.51
N GLN A 271 21.38 -13.01 -24.22
CA GLN A 271 22.34 -12.10 -23.60
C GLN A 271 21.65 -10.89 -22.92
N LEU A 272 20.51 -10.43 -23.46
CA LEU A 272 19.69 -9.40 -22.83
C LEU A 272 19.01 -9.88 -21.54
N LEU A 273 18.60 -11.15 -21.49
CA LEU A 273 18.01 -11.77 -20.30
C LEU A 273 19.04 -12.04 -19.19
N GLU A 274 20.30 -12.31 -19.55
CA GLU A 274 21.40 -12.47 -18.59
C GLU A 274 21.67 -11.17 -17.81
N LEU A 275 21.46 -9.99 -18.41
CA LEU A 275 21.65 -8.69 -17.75
C LEU A 275 20.58 -8.35 -16.69
N PHE A 276 19.45 -9.08 -16.63
CA PHE A 276 18.44 -8.84 -15.59
C PHE A 276 18.93 -9.19 -14.17
N ASP A 277 20.06 -9.90 -14.04
CA ASP A 277 20.69 -10.16 -12.74
C ASP A 277 21.56 -8.98 -12.23
N SER A 278 21.63 -7.87 -12.99
CA SER A 278 22.36 -6.65 -12.59
C SER A 278 21.84 -6.10 -11.27
N GLU A 279 22.76 -5.78 -10.34
CA GLU A 279 22.43 -5.24 -9.02
C GLU A 279 21.82 -3.83 -9.10
N ASP A 280 22.14 -3.07 -10.15
CA ASP A 280 21.65 -1.71 -10.36
C ASP A 280 20.16 -1.71 -10.81
N PRO A 281 19.21 -1.22 -9.99
CA PRO A 281 17.79 -1.21 -10.33
C PRO A 281 17.48 -0.33 -11.55
N ARG A 282 18.33 0.66 -11.85
CA ARG A 282 18.16 1.54 -13.01
C ARG A 282 18.38 0.74 -14.30
N GLU A 283 19.40 -0.11 -14.34
CA GLU A 283 19.64 -0.97 -15.50
C GLU A 283 18.47 -1.94 -15.71
N ARG A 284 17.96 -2.56 -14.64
CA ARG A 284 16.81 -3.47 -14.70
C ARG A 284 15.54 -2.81 -15.24
N ASP A 285 15.23 -1.57 -14.89
CA ASP A 285 14.05 -0.85 -15.41
C ASP A 285 14.15 -0.51 -16.92
N TYR A 286 15.34 -0.14 -17.40
CA TYR A 286 15.59 0.04 -18.83
C TYR A 286 15.51 -1.31 -19.57
N LEU A 287 16.13 -2.37 -19.05
CA LEU A 287 16.03 -3.74 -19.60
C LEU A 287 14.59 -4.24 -19.67
N LYS A 288 13.79 -3.98 -18.62
CA LYS A 288 12.35 -4.28 -18.57
C LYS A 288 11.61 -3.65 -19.75
N THR A 289 11.83 -2.36 -19.96
CA THR A 289 11.21 -1.60 -21.05
C THR A 289 11.65 -2.12 -22.43
N VAL A 290 12.96 -2.33 -22.63
CA VAL A 290 13.51 -2.88 -23.87
C VAL A 290 12.93 -4.26 -24.19
N LEU A 291 12.95 -5.19 -23.24
CA LEU A 291 12.44 -6.55 -23.43
C LEU A 291 10.94 -6.56 -23.71
N HIS A 292 10.16 -5.71 -23.04
CA HIS A 292 8.73 -5.56 -23.32
C HIS A 292 8.47 -5.04 -24.74
N ARG A 293 9.21 -4.03 -25.21
CA ARG A 293 9.12 -3.53 -26.60
C ARG A 293 9.51 -4.61 -27.63
N ILE A 294 10.55 -5.38 -27.36
CA ILE A 294 10.97 -6.52 -28.20
C ILE A 294 9.86 -7.59 -28.26
N TYR A 295 9.31 -8.00 -27.11
CA TYR A 295 8.21 -8.97 -27.06
C TYR A 295 6.97 -8.48 -27.83
N GLY A 296 6.65 -7.19 -27.71
CA GLY A 296 5.58 -6.53 -28.45
C GLY A 296 5.78 -6.64 -29.97
N LYS A 297 6.91 -6.16 -30.49
CA LYS A 297 7.18 -6.05 -31.94
C LYS A 297 7.57 -7.37 -32.63
N PHE A 298 8.21 -8.32 -31.93
CA PHE A 298 8.74 -9.55 -32.53
C PHE A 298 7.93 -10.81 -32.20
N LEU A 299 6.86 -11.05 -32.95
CA LEU A 299 5.98 -12.22 -32.77
C LEU A 299 6.73 -13.57 -32.73
N GLY A 300 7.76 -13.73 -33.56
CA GLY A 300 8.57 -14.96 -33.63
C GLY A 300 9.45 -15.24 -32.41
N LEU A 301 9.80 -14.21 -31.63
CA LEU A 301 10.63 -14.35 -30.43
C LEU A 301 9.79 -14.62 -29.17
N ARG A 302 8.47 -14.35 -29.19
CA ARG A 302 7.60 -14.47 -28.01
C ARG A 302 7.64 -15.84 -27.32
N ALA A 303 7.64 -16.93 -28.09
CA ALA A 303 7.70 -18.28 -27.53
C ALA A 303 9.08 -18.59 -26.91
N PHE A 304 10.16 -18.07 -27.49
CA PHE A 304 11.51 -18.20 -26.96
C PHE A 304 11.67 -17.39 -25.66
N ILE A 305 11.23 -16.13 -25.64
CA ILE A 305 11.25 -15.26 -24.45
C ILE A 305 10.52 -15.93 -23.28
N ARG A 306 9.26 -16.39 -23.46
CA ARG A 306 8.52 -17.09 -22.40
C ARG A 306 9.22 -18.36 -21.92
N LYS A 307 9.88 -19.10 -22.81
CA LYS A 307 10.64 -20.31 -22.45
C LYS A 307 11.89 -19.95 -21.62
N GLN A 308 12.62 -18.90 -21.96
CA GLN A 308 13.82 -18.52 -21.21
C GLN A 308 13.47 -17.90 -19.85
N ILE A 309 12.44 -17.06 -19.74
CA ILE A 309 11.97 -16.55 -18.44
C ILE A 309 11.53 -17.71 -17.54
N ASN A 310 10.84 -18.72 -18.08
CA ASN A 310 10.51 -19.95 -17.35
C ASN A 310 11.77 -20.68 -16.86
N ASN A 311 12.79 -20.88 -17.72
CA ASN A 311 14.06 -21.49 -17.30
C ASN A 311 14.75 -20.70 -16.17
N ILE A 312 14.76 -19.36 -16.24
CA ILE A 312 15.31 -18.48 -15.20
C ILE A 312 14.57 -18.69 -13.87
N PHE A 313 13.23 -18.66 -13.88
CA PHE A 313 12.43 -18.88 -12.67
C PHE A 313 12.59 -20.30 -12.10
N LEU A 314 12.71 -21.33 -12.94
CA LEU A 314 12.98 -22.69 -12.44
C LEU A 314 14.37 -22.79 -11.79
N ARG A 315 15.40 -22.18 -12.38
CA ARG A 315 16.75 -22.10 -11.80
C ARG A 315 16.75 -21.33 -10.48
N PHE A 316 16.07 -20.20 -10.43
CA PHE A 316 15.90 -19.39 -9.23
C PHE A 316 15.22 -20.17 -8.09
N VAL A 317 14.10 -20.85 -8.36
CA VAL A 317 13.33 -21.59 -7.34
C VAL A 317 14.02 -22.87 -6.87
N TYR A 318 14.77 -23.57 -7.72
CA TYR A 318 15.27 -24.93 -7.42
C TYR A 318 16.79 -25.08 -7.35
N GLU A 319 17.58 -24.10 -7.82
CA GLU A 319 19.05 -24.20 -7.87
C GLU A 319 19.76 -23.12 -7.05
N THR A 320 19.42 -21.83 -7.25
CA THR A 320 20.24 -20.72 -6.71
C THR A 320 19.60 -19.96 -5.53
N GLU A 321 18.27 -19.85 -5.45
CA GLU A 321 17.53 -18.86 -4.60
C GLU A 321 17.99 -17.39 -4.78
N HIS A 322 18.89 -17.11 -5.73
CA HIS A 322 19.45 -15.80 -6.06
C HIS A 322 19.15 -15.46 -7.52
N PHE A 323 18.48 -14.32 -7.75
CA PHE A 323 18.34 -13.62 -9.02
C PHE A 323 17.73 -12.23 -8.74
N ASN A 324 18.36 -11.15 -9.19
CA ASN A 324 17.92 -9.79 -8.85
C ASN A 324 16.65 -9.35 -9.59
N GLY A 325 16.53 -9.69 -10.88
CA GLY A 325 15.48 -9.18 -11.77
C GLY A 325 14.11 -9.90 -11.73
N VAL A 326 13.74 -10.58 -10.63
CA VAL A 326 12.48 -11.36 -10.59
C VAL A 326 11.26 -10.45 -10.72
N ALA A 327 11.26 -9.31 -10.02
CA ALA A 327 10.14 -8.37 -10.02
C ALA A 327 9.87 -7.80 -11.42
N GLU A 328 10.93 -7.34 -12.10
CA GLU A 328 10.86 -6.73 -13.42
C GLU A 328 10.41 -7.74 -14.49
N LEU A 329 10.87 -8.99 -14.41
CA LEU A 329 10.39 -10.06 -15.30
C LEU A 329 8.90 -10.40 -15.04
N LEU A 330 8.44 -10.33 -13.79
CA LEU A 330 7.03 -10.52 -13.45
C LEU A 330 6.15 -9.36 -13.95
N GLU A 331 6.59 -8.11 -13.89
CA GLU A 331 5.84 -6.97 -14.47
C GLU A 331 5.60 -7.15 -15.98
N ILE A 332 6.63 -7.58 -16.72
CA ILE A 332 6.52 -7.88 -18.15
C ILE A 332 5.54 -9.04 -18.36
N LEU A 333 5.63 -10.09 -17.54
CA LEU A 333 4.72 -11.24 -17.62
C LEU A 333 3.28 -10.85 -17.33
N GLY A 334 3.01 -9.99 -16.35
CA GLY A 334 1.66 -9.49 -16.05
C GLY A 334 1.02 -8.81 -17.27
N SER A 335 1.79 -7.94 -17.95
CA SER A 335 1.35 -7.33 -19.21
C SER A 335 1.12 -8.37 -20.33
N ILE A 336 1.99 -9.38 -20.43
CA ILE A 336 1.86 -10.48 -21.39
C ILE A 336 0.61 -11.34 -21.12
N ILE A 337 0.31 -11.65 -19.85
CA ILE A 337 -0.83 -12.46 -19.41
C ILE A 337 -2.14 -11.74 -19.71
N ASN A 338 -2.22 -10.44 -19.44
CA ASN A 338 -3.38 -9.64 -19.79
C ASN A 338 -3.66 -9.67 -21.31
N GLY A 339 -2.60 -9.69 -22.12
CA GLY A 339 -2.66 -9.85 -23.58
C GLY A 339 -2.93 -11.28 -24.12
N PHE A 340 -3.23 -12.27 -23.28
CA PHE A 340 -3.55 -13.63 -23.75
C PHE A 340 -4.94 -13.72 -24.41
N ALA A 341 -4.97 -14.39 -25.57
CA ALA A 341 -6.22 -14.76 -26.23
C ALA A 341 -6.92 -15.92 -25.50
N LEU A 342 -8.25 -15.86 -25.46
CA LEU A 342 -9.10 -16.95 -24.98
C LEU A 342 -9.48 -17.89 -26.14
N PRO A 343 -9.60 -19.22 -25.90
CA PRO A 343 -9.34 -19.91 -24.64
C PRO A 343 -7.84 -20.02 -24.30
N LEU A 344 -7.51 -20.00 -23.01
CA LEU A 344 -6.12 -20.12 -22.55
C LEU A 344 -5.50 -21.46 -22.97
N LYS A 345 -4.32 -21.37 -23.60
CA LYS A 345 -3.56 -22.54 -24.02
C LYS A 345 -3.03 -23.35 -22.82
N ALA A 346 -2.91 -24.66 -23.02
CA ALA A 346 -2.33 -25.57 -22.03
C ALA A 346 -0.90 -25.19 -21.59
N GLU A 347 -0.07 -24.61 -22.49
CA GLU A 347 1.26 -24.07 -22.13
C GLU A 347 1.18 -23.01 -21.01
N HIS A 348 0.20 -22.11 -21.06
CA HIS A 348 0.04 -21.04 -20.07
C HIS A 348 -0.53 -21.56 -18.74
N LYS A 349 -1.48 -22.51 -18.81
CA LYS A 349 -2.01 -23.18 -17.61
C LYS A 349 -0.93 -23.98 -16.86
N GLN A 350 -0.03 -24.63 -17.59
CA GLN A 350 1.13 -25.30 -16.98
C GLN A 350 2.15 -24.33 -16.40
N PHE A 351 2.38 -23.18 -17.05
CA PHE A 351 3.26 -22.12 -16.53
C PHE A 351 2.78 -21.58 -15.17
N LEU A 352 1.48 -21.26 -15.04
CA LEU A 352 0.88 -20.87 -13.76
C LEU A 352 1.16 -21.90 -12.65
N VAL A 353 0.79 -23.17 -12.88
CA VAL A 353 0.83 -24.21 -11.85
C VAL A 353 2.25 -24.69 -11.51
N LYS A 354 3.17 -24.71 -12.49
CA LYS A 354 4.54 -25.25 -12.31
C LYS A 354 5.62 -24.20 -12.05
N VAL A 355 5.33 -22.91 -12.25
CA VAL A 355 6.33 -21.84 -12.16
C VAL A 355 5.86 -20.74 -11.22
N LEU A 356 4.69 -20.12 -11.49
CA LEU A 356 4.21 -19.01 -10.66
C LEU A 356 3.82 -19.45 -9.25
N ILE A 357 3.08 -20.55 -9.10
CA ILE A 357 2.73 -21.04 -7.75
C ILE A 357 3.99 -21.41 -6.93
N PRO A 358 4.99 -22.16 -7.45
CA PRO A 358 6.23 -22.41 -6.71
C PRO A 358 7.08 -21.19 -6.35
N LEU A 359 7.01 -20.05 -7.09
CA LEU A 359 7.78 -18.84 -6.72
C LEU A 359 7.47 -18.34 -5.29
N HIS A 360 6.30 -18.64 -4.75
CA HIS A 360 5.91 -18.30 -3.37
C HIS A 360 6.74 -19.02 -2.29
N THR A 361 7.49 -20.09 -2.62
CA THR A 361 8.30 -20.79 -1.62
C THR A 361 9.58 -20.04 -1.26
N VAL A 362 10.15 -19.26 -2.19
CA VAL A 362 11.47 -18.61 -2.05
C VAL A 362 11.48 -17.59 -0.91
N ARG A 363 12.63 -17.43 -0.24
CA ARG A 363 12.77 -16.57 0.96
C ARG A 363 12.47 -15.10 0.65
N SER A 364 13.10 -14.57 -0.41
CA SER A 364 13.04 -13.18 -0.90
C SER A 364 11.72 -12.77 -1.57
N LEU A 365 10.61 -13.43 -1.23
CA LEU A 365 9.29 -13.19 -1.81
C LEU A 365 8.83 -11.73 -1.65
N SER A 366 9.24 -11.06 -0.58
CA SER A 366 8.94 -9.66 -0.26
C SER A 366 9.24 -8.70 -1.39
N LEU A 367 10.35 -8.89 -2.11
CA LEU A 367 10.77 -8.01 -3.21
C LEU A 367 9.83 -8.01 -4.43
N PHE A 368 9.15 -9.14 -4.70
CA PHE A 368 8.42 -9.36 -5.95
C PHE A 368 6.98 -9.86 -5.77
N HIS A 369 6.48 -9.91 -4.53
CA HIS A 369 5.17 -10.43 -4.19
C HIS A 369 4.02 -9.70 -4.89
N ALA A 370 4.03 -8.36 -4.90
CA ALA A 370 2.95 -7.58 -5.52
C ALA A 370 2.85 -7.86 -7.03
N GLN A 371 3.98 -7.99 -7.71
CA GLN A 371 4.08 -8.36 -9.12
C GLN A 371 3.60 -9.80 -9.37
N LEU A 372 3.90 -10.73 -8.44
CA LEU A 372 3.50 -12.13 -8.52
C LEU A 372 2.00 -12.34 -8.27
N ALA A 373 1.45 -11.70 -7.23
CA ALA A 373 0.03 -11.65 -6.92
C ALA A 373 -0.77 -11.08 -8.11
N TYR A 374 -0.33 -9.94 -8.66
CA TYR A 374 -0.91 -9.35 -9.87
C TYR A 374 -0.92 -10.35 -11.05
N CYS A 375 0.17 -11.08 -11.29
CA CYS A 375 0.21 -12.11 -12.33
C CYS A 375 -0.79 -13.25 -12.09
N ILE A 376 -1.00 -13.66 -10.83
CA ILE A 376 -1.96 -14.71 -10.48
C ILE A 376 -3.39 -14.22 -10.65
N VAL A 377 -3.75 -13.06 -10.09
CA VAL A 377 -5.09 -12.46 -10.24
C VAL A 377 -5.43 -12.28 -11.72
N GLN A 378 -4.49 -11.77 -12.54
CA GLN A 378 -4.66 -11.66 -14.00
C GLN A 378 -4.87 -13.01 -14.69
N PHE A 379 -4.33 -14.13 -14.18
CA PHE A 379 -4.65 -15.46 -14.72
C PHE A 379 -6.08 -15.90 -14.38
N LEU A 380 -6.58 -15.55 -13.19
CA LEU A 380 -7.93 -15.89 -12.74
C LEU A 380 -9.01 -15.08 -13.45
N GLU A 381 -8.78 -13.77 -13.68
CA GLU A 381 -9.64 -12.91 -14.51
C GLU A 381 -9.87 -13.47 -15.92
N LYS A 382 -8.87 -14.15 -16.50
CA LYS A 382 -8.97 -14.74 -17.85
C LYS A 382 -9.66 -16.11 -17.86
N ASP A 383 -9.56 -16.88 -16.77
CA ASP A 383 -10.13 -18.23 -16.68
C ASP A 383 -10.38 -18.65 -15.21
N PRO A 384 -11.59 -18.41 -14.67
CA PRO A 384 -11.92 -18.71 -13.27
C PRO A 384 -11.90 -20.21 -12.94
N THR A 385 -11.80 -21.10 -13.93
CA THR A 385 -11.59 -22.54 -13.66
C THR A 385 -10.23 -22.84 -13.03
N LEU A 386 -9.28 -21.89 -13.09
CA LEU A 386 -7.96 -22.01 -12.51
C LEU A 386 -7.89 -21.64 -11.01
N THR A 387 -8.95 -21.06 -10.43
CA THR A 387 -8.93 -20.60 -9.03
C THR A 387 -8.76 -21.75 -8.03
N GLU A 388 -9.38 -22.91 -8.28
CA GLU A 388 -9.23 -24.09 -7.42
C GLU A 388 -7.77 -24.60 -7.33
N PRO A 389 -7.07 -24.91 -8.43
CA PRO A 389 -5.67 -25.34 -8.35
C PRO A 389 -4.72 -24.25 -7.83
N VAL A 390 -5.01 -22.96 -8.04
CA VAL A 390 -4.24 -21.85 -7.45
C VAL A 390 -4.37 -21.83 -5.93
N ILE A 391 -5.59 -21.75 -5.38
CA ILE A 391 -5.79 -21.68 -3.92
C ILE A 391 -5.30 -22.97 -3.25
N ARG A 392 -5.51 -24.15 -3.84
CA ARG A 392 -4.92 -25.40 -3.32
C ARG A 392 -3.38 -25.40 -3.37
N GLY A 393 -2.78 -24.70 -4.33
CA GLY A 393 -1.34 -24.48 -4.44
C GLY A 393 -0.80 -23.58 -3.32
N LEU A 394 -1.40 -22.41 -3.11
CA LEU A 394 -1.05 -21.48 -2.03
C LEU A 394 -1.20 -22.13 -0.66
N LEU A 395 -2.32 -22.81 -0.40
CA LEU A 395 -2.55 -23.55 0.85
C LEU A 395 -1.56 -24.71 1.08
N LYS A 396 -1.02 -25.31 0.00
CA LYS A 396 0.03 -26.34 0.10
C LYS A 396 1.38 -25.73 0.49
N PHE A 397 1.70 -24.55 -0.02
CA PHE A 397 2.97 -23.84 0.22
C PHE A 397 2.89 -22.82 1.36
N TRP A 398 1.84 -22.88 2.19
CA TRP A 398 1.61 -21.94 3.28
C TRP A 398 2.82 -21.82 4.23
N PRO A 399 3.34 -20.60 4.46
CA PRO A 399 4.51 -20.37 5.31
C PRO A 399 4.16 -20.70 6.77
N LYS A 400 5.04 -21.45 7.45
CA LYS A 400 4.86 -21.87 8.85
C LYS A 400 5.92 -21.29 9.81
N THR A 401 6.95 -20.66 9.26
CA THR A 401 8.15 -20.21 9.98
C THR A 401 8.39 -18.70 9.86
N CYS A 402 7.75 -18.02 8.90
CA CYS A 402 7.89 -16.59 8.66
C CYS A 402 6.51 -15.91 8.65
N SER A 403 6.27 -15.09 9.67
CA SER A 403 5.01 -14.36 9.85
C SER A 403 4.77 -13.29 8.78
N GLN A 404 5.83 -12.63 8.27
CA GLN A 404 5.72 -11.64 7.20
C GLN A 404 5.15 -12.28 5.93
N LYS A 405 5.71 -13.43 5.51
CA LYS A 405 5.17 -14.20 4.38
C LYS A 405 3.73 -14.66 4.63
N GLU A 406 3.35 -14.98 5.85
CA GLU A 406 1.95 -15.34 6.17
C GLU A 406 1.00 -14.14 6.00
N VAL A 407 1.40 -12.93 6.39
CA VAL A 407 0.65 -11.69 6.13
C VAL A 407 0.55 -11.41 4.62
N MET A 408 1.60 -11.68 3.85
CA MET A 408 1.61 -11.50 2.40
C MET A 408 0.65 -12.48 1.69
N PHE A 409 0.71 -13.78 2.03
CA PHE A 409 -0.23 -14.79 1.53
C PHE A 409 -1.69 -14.46 1.88
N LEU A 410 -1.94 -13.88 3.07
CA LEU A 410 -3.27 -13.37 3.44
C LEU A 410 -3.67 -12.15 2.60
N GLY A 411 -2.73 -11.33 2.14
CA GLY A 411 -2.98 -10.26 1.18
C GLY A 411 -3.37 -10.78 -0.20
N GLU A 412 -2.54 -11.65 -0.78
CA GLU A 412 -2.80 -12.27 -2.09
C GLU A 412 -4.13 -13.04 -2.11
N LEU A 413 -4.44 -13.78 -1.04
CA LEU A 413 -5.72 -14.49 -0.93
C LEU A 413 -6.92 -13.54 -0.87
N GLU A 414 -6.80 -12.33 -0.34
CA GLU A 414 -7.90 -11.35 -0.39
C GLU A 414 -8.13 -10.87 -1.84
N GLU A 415 -7.05 -10.48 -2.53
CA GLU A 415 -7.13 -10.06 -3.94
C GLU A 415 -7.67 -11.17 -4.86
N ILE A 416 -7.36 -12.43 -4.58
CA ILE A 416 -7.93 -13.61 -5.28
C ILE A 416 -9.42 -13.80 -4.96
N LEU A 417 -9.85 -13.54 -3.72
CA LEU A 417 -11.24 -13.66 -3.31
C LEU A 417 -12.11 -12.51 -3.85
N ASP A 418 -11.56 -11.34 -4.13
CA ASP A 418 -12.30 -10.24 -4.79
C ASP A 418 -12.72 -10.58 -6.24
N VAL A 419 -12.04 -11.53 -6.88
CA VAL A 419 -12.28 -11.94 -8.29
C VAL A 419 -12.95 -13.32 -8.38
N ILE A 420 -13.15 -14.04 -7.27
CA ILE A 420 -13.65 -15.43 -7.31
C ILE A 420 -15.15 -15.51 -7.67
N GLU A 421 -15.52 -16.37 -8.60
CA GLU A 421 -16.94 -16.69 -8.80
C GLU A 421 -17.48 -17.54 -7.61
N PRO A 422 -18.73 -17.30 -7.14
CA PRO A 422 -19.33 -18.09 -6.06
C PRO A 422 -19.31 -19.61 -6.33
N THR A 423 -19.44 -20.03 -7.59
CA THR A 423 -19.42 -21.46 -7.98
C THR A 423 -18.04 -22.13 -7.79
N GLN A 424 -16.95 -21.36 -7.83
CA GLN A 424 -15.60 -21.85 -7.56
C GLN A 424 -15.30 -21.77 -6.06
N PHE A 425 -15.77 -20.72 -5.38
CA PHE A 425 -15.63 -20.53 -3.93
C PHE A 425 -16.14 -21.74 -3.13
N VAL A 426 -17.31 -22.29 -3.49
CA VAL A 426 -17.91 -23.48 -2.85
C VAL A 426 -16.96 -24.70 -2.82
N LYS A 427 -16.05 -24.83 -3.79
CA LYS A 427 -15.08 -25.95 -3.87
C LYS A 427 -13.87 -25.79 -2.94
N ILE A 428 -13.57 -24.55 -2.54
CA ILE A 428 -12.35 -24.19 -1.80
C ILE A 428 -12.62 -23.62 -0.40
N GLN A 429 -13.87 -23.26 -0.08
CA GLN A 429 -14.25 -22.68 1.21
C GLN A 429 -13.82 -23.53 2.42
N GLU A 430 -14.02 -24.85 2.39
CA GLU A 430 -13.63 -25.72 3.50
C GLU A 430 -12.12 -25.68 3.82
N PRO A 431 -11.21 -26.01 2.89
CA PRO A 431 -9.77 -25.95 3.18
C PRO A 431 -9.27 -24.52 3.42
N LEU A 432 -9.86 -23.52 2.75
CA LEU A 432 -9.50 -22.10 2.93
C LEU A 432 -9.84 -21.63 4.36
N PHE A 433 -11.10 -21.75 4.80
CA PHE A 433 -11.49 -21.31 6.13
C PHE A 433 -10.88 -22.17 7.24
N LYS A 434 -10.56 -23.45 6.99
CA LYS A 434 -9.73 -24.25 7.92
C LYS A 434 -8.32 -23.66 8.12
N GLN A 435 -7.77 -22.96 7.13
CA GLN A 435 -6.50 -22.25 7.27
C GLN A 435 -6.69 -20.86 7.89
N ILE A 436 -7.67 -20.06 7.44
CA ILE A 436 -7.98 -18.75 8.06
C ILE A 436 -8.28 -18.91 9.56
N SER A 437 -8.98 -19.97 9.97
CA SER A 437 -9.25 -20.32 11.38
C SER A 437 -7.97 -20.48 12.22
N ARG A 438 -6.87 -20.94 11.61
CA ARG A 438 -5.54 -21.04 12.23
C ARG A 438 -4.82 -19.70 12.26
N CYS A 439 -4.88 -18.93 11.17
CA CYS A 439 -4.26 -17.60 11.07
C CYS A 439 -4.87 -16.63 12.10
N VAL A 440 -6.20 -16.64 12.23
CA VAL A 440 -6.93 -15.90 13.27
C VAL A 440 -6.54 -16.38 14.68
N SER A 441 -6.26 -17.68 14.86
CA SER A 441 -5.73 -18.25 16.11
C SER A 441 -4.22 -18.05 16.32
N SER A 442 -3.52 -17.34 15.43
CA SER A 442 -2.08 -17.11 15.54
C SER A 442 -1.80 -16.20 16.75
N PRO A 443 -0.77 -16.49 17.58
CA PRO A 443 -0.35 -15.57 18.63
C PRO A 443 0.32 -14.30 18.06
N HIS A 444 0.69 -14.31 16.78
CA HIS A 444 1.35 -13.20 16.10
C HIS A 444 0.32 -12.17 15.63
N PHE A 445 0.37 -10.96 16.21
CA PHE A 445 -0.73 -10.01 16.07
C PHE A 445 -1.01 -9.61 14.61
N GLN A 446 0.02 -9.33 13.81
CA GLN A 446 -0.16 -8.91 12.40
C GLN A 446 -0.86 -9.98 11.54
N VAL A 447 -0.66 -11.26 11.85
CA VAL A 447 -1.28 -12.37 11.11
C VAL A 447 -2.76 -12.47 11.47
N ALA A 448 -3.08 -12.47 12.77
CA ALA A 448 -4.45 -12.53 13.25
C ALA A 448 -5.25 -11.28 12.82
N GLU A 449 -4.64 -10.09 12.91
CA GLU A 449 -5.22 -8.83 12.43
C GLU A 449 -5.48 -8.86 10.91
N ARG A 450 -4.48 -9.22 10.08
CA ARG A 450 -4.64 -9.29 8.62
C ARG A 450 -5.73 -10.26 8.19
N ALA A 451 -5.87 -11.40 8.88
CA ALA A 451 -6.92 -12.37 8.64
C ALA A 451 -8.30 -11.88 9.09
N LEU A 452 -8.40 -11.14 10.20
CA LEU A 452 -9.65 -10.56 10.69
C LEU A 452 -10.16 -9.39 9.81
N TYR A 453 -9.29 -8.74 9.03
CA TYR A 453 -9.72 -7.71 8.08
C TYR A 453 -10.52 -8.25 6.89
N TYR A 454 -10.55 -9.57 6.64
CA TYR A 454 -11.43 -10.15 5.61
C TYR A 454 -12.92 -9.86 5.84
N TRP A 455 -13.34 -9.63 7.10
CA TRP A 455 -14.72 -9.27 7.44
C TRP A 455 -15.04 -7.78 7.21
N ASN A 456 -14.06 -6.95 6.82
CA ASN A 456 -14.31 -5.58 6.38
C ASN A 456 -14.61 -5.50 4.87
N ASN A 457 -14.31 -6.57 4.13
CA ASN A 457 -14.52 -6.64 2.68
C ASN A 457 -15.96 -7.08 2.38
N GLU A 458 -16.75 -6.20 1.76
CA GLU A 458 -18.17 -6.44 1.48
C GLU A 458 -18.40 -7.68 0.60
N TYR A 459 -17.52 -7.94 -0.37
CA TYR A 459 -17.68 -9.08 -1.27
C TYR A 459 -17.40 -10.41 -0.56
N ILE A 460 -16.29 -10.50 0.18
CA ILE A 460 -15.95 -11.66 1.00
C ILE A 460 -17.04 -11.93 2.04
N MET A 461 -17.59 -10.87 2.65
CA MET A 461 -18.72 -10.98 3.57
C MET A 461 -19.98 -11.58 2.92
N SER A 462 -20.33 -11.18 1.69
CA SER A 462 -21.47 -11.77 0.97
C SER A 462 -21.27 -13.26 0.68
N LEU A 463 -20.07 -13.68 0.27
CA LEU A 463 -19.73 -15.10 0.05
C LEU A 463 -19.81 -15.92 1.35
N ILE A 464 -19.43 -15.32 2.49
CA ILE A 464 -19.54 -15.91 3.82
C ILE A 464 -21.00 -16.05 4.26
N GLU A 465 -21.85 -15.08 3.98
CA GLU A 465 -23.28 -15.10 4.33
C GLU A 465 -24.02 -16.24 3.60
N GLU A 466 -23.85 -16.32 2.27
CA GLU A 466 -24.41 -17.37 1.42
C GLU A 466 -24.01 -18.79 1.88
N ASN A 467 -22.80 -18.94 2.40
CA ASN A 467 -22.22 -20.24 2.80
C ASN A 467 -22.06 -20.39 4.32
N SER A 468 -22.78 -19.58 5.10
CA SER A 468 -22.66 -19.49 6.56
C SER A 468 -22.80 -20.84 7.28
N SER A 469 -23.63 -21.75 6.76
CA SER A 469 -23.83 -23.10 7.30
C SER A 469 -22.56 -23.97 7.34
N VAL A 470 -21.61 -23.76 6.43
CA VAL A 470 -20.33 -24.51 6.37
C VAL A 470 -19.20 -23.73 7.04
N ILE A 471 -19.16 -22.41 6.83
CA ILE A 471 -18.06 -21.55 7.30
C ILE A 471 -18.13 -21.30 8.81
N LEU A 472 -19.32 -21.01 9.35
CA LEU A 472 -19.46 -20.66 10.77
C LEU A 472 -18.96 -21.78 11.71
N PRO A 473 -19.31 -23.08 11.53
CA PRO A 473 -18.76 -24.16 12.37
C PRO A 473 -17.22 -24.26 12.37
N ILE A 474 -16.56 -23.92 11.26
CA ILE A 474 -15.10 -23.99 11.10
C ILE A 474 -14.40 -22.83 11.83
N MET A 475 -15.02 -21.65 11.83
CA MET A 475 -14.44 -20.42 12.40
C MET A 475 -14.79 -20.22 13.88
N PHE A 476 -15.96 -20.70 14.32
CA PHE A 476 -16.53 -20.42 15.63
C PHE A 476 -15.60 -20.80 16.79
N ALA A 477 -15.05 -22.02 16.79
CA ALA A 477 -14.22 -22.53 17.89
C ALA A 477 -12.96 -21.66 18.11
N SER A 478 -12.32 -21.22 17.02
CA SER A 478 -11.15 -20.36 17.04
C SER A 478 -11.50 -18.97 17.57
N LEU A 479 -12.46 -18.29 16.94
CA LEU A 479 -12.92 -16.95 17.35
C LEU A 479 -13.36 -16.90 18.82
N TYR A 480 -14.15 -17.89 19.26
CA TYR A 480 -14.65 -17.94 20.63
C TYR A 480 -13.56 -18.25 21.67
N ARG A 481 -12.44 -18.86 21.26
CA ARG A 481 -11.25 -19.04 22.11
C ARG A 481 -10.47 -17.74 22.24
N ILE A 482 -10.15 -17.10 21.11
CA ILE A 482 -9.30 -15.89 21.03
C ILE A 482 -9.94 -14.73 21.81
N SER A 483 -11.27 -14.57 21.75
CA SER A 483 -12.01 -13.54 22.50
C SER A 483 -11.84 -13.56 24.02
N LYS A 484 -11.24 -14.64 24.57
CA LYS A 484 -11.02 -14.84 26.01
C LYS A 484 -9.56 -15.06 26.40
N GLU A 485 -8.72 -15.50 25.46
CA GLU A 485 -7.37 -15.99 25.72
C GLU A 485 -6.27 -15.15 25.04
N HIS A 486 -6.62 -14.20 24.16
CA HIS A 486 -5.63 -13.41 23.42
C HIS A 486 -5.06 -12.23 24.21
N TRP A 487 -3.76 -12.00 24.08
CA TRP A 487 -3.01 -11.00 24.86
C TRP A 487 -3.21 -9.56 24.35
N ASN A 488 -3.36 -9.36 23.04
CA ASN A 488 -3.59 -8.04 22.44
C ASN A 488 -5.10 -7.69 22.47
N PRO A 489 -5.52 -6.61 23.15
CA PRO A 489 -6.92 -6.21 23.23
C PRO A 489 -7.52 -5.72 21.90
N ALA A 490 -6.71 -5.22 20.96
CA ALA A 490 -7.20 -4.79 19.65
C ALA A 490 -7.76 -5.97 18.84
N ILE A 491 -7.03 -7.09 18.83
CA ILE A 491 -7.50 -8.35 18.20
C ILE A 491 -8.74 -8.89 18.90
N VAL A 492 -8.81 -8.81 20.23
CA VAL A 492 -10.01 -9.20 20.99
C VAL A 492 -11.22 -8.37 20.53
N ALA A 493 -11.08 -7.05 20.34
CA ALA A 493 -12.14 -6.19 19.83
C ALA A 493 -12.56 -6.54 18.39
N LEU A 494 -11.60 -6.78 17.48
CA LEU A 494 -11.88 -7.25 16.11
C LEU A 494 -12.63 -8.59 16.12
N VAL A 495 -12.21 -9.55 16.95
CA VAL A 495 -12.90 -10.85 17.10
C VAL A 495 -14.33 -10.68 17.63
N TYR A 496 -14.59 -9.74 18.55
CA TYR A 496 -15.95 -9.45 18.99
C TYR A 496 -16.83 -8.88 17.87
N ASN A 497 -16.28 -8.00 17.01
CA ASN A 497 -17.00 -7.49 15.84
C ASN A 497 -17.34 -8.63 14.86
N VAL A 498 -16.39 -9.52 14.59
CA VAL A 498 -16.58 -10.69 13.72
C VAL A 498 -17.60 -11.67 14.31
N LEU A 499 -17.54 -11.97 15.61
CA LEU A 499 -18.54 -12.81 16.28
C LEU A 499 -19.94 -12.19 16.25
N LYS A 500 -20.04 -10.85 16.38
CA LYS A 500 -21.31 -10.13 16.25
C LYS A 500 -21.88 -10.26 14.83
N ALA A 501 -21.06 -10.06 13.80
CA ALA A 501 -21.49 -10.22 12.41
C ALA A 501 -22.02 -11.64 12.13
N PHE A 502 -21.31 -12.68 12.59
CA PHE A 502 -21.80 -14.07 12.46
C PHE A 502 -23.10 -14.36 13.22
N MET A 503 -23.30 -13.75 14.38
CA MET A 503 -24.55 -13.84 15.14
C MET A 503 -25.71 -13.14 14.43
N GLU A 504 -25.44 -12.04 13.72
CA GLU A 504 -26.42 -11.32 12.88
C GLU A 504 -26.79 -12.11 11.61
N MET A 505 -25.83 -12.83 11.01
CA MET A 505 -26.08 -13.71 9.85
C MET A 505 -26.94 -14.94 10.19
N ASN A 506 -26.62 -15.67 11.27
CA ASN A 506 -27.34 -16.90 11.62
C ASN A 506 -27.33 -17.16 13.14
N SER A 507 -28.25 -16.50 13.84
CA SER A 507 -28.38 -16.59 15.30
C SER A 507 -28.65 -18.01 15.81
N THR A 508 -29.49 -18.79 15.13
CA THR A 508 -29.82 -20.17 15.55
C THR A 508 -28.61 -21.09 15.51
N LEU A 509 -27.82 -21.05 14.41
CA LEU A 509 -26.62 -21.87 14.29
C LEU A 509 -25.53 -21.39 15.28
N PHE A 510 -25.44 -20.08 15.53
CA PHE A 510 -24.51 -19.50 16.49
C PHE A 510 -24.77 -19.98 17.93
N ASP A 511 -26.04 -20.05 18.35
CA ASP A 511 -26.42 -20.55 19.68
C ASP A 511 -26.17 -22.07 19.82
N GLU A 512 -26.48 -22.85 18.79
CA GLU A 512 -26.20 -24.30 18.74
C GLU A 512 -24.69 -24.59 18.85
N LEU A 513 -23.86 -23.86 18.11
CA LEU A 513 -22.39 -23.97 18.18
C LEU A 513 -21.86 -23.50 19.53
N THR A 514 -22.44 -22.46 20.12
CA THR A 514 -22.10 -21.99 21.47
C THR A 514 -22.39 -23.06 22.54
N ALA A 515 -23.51 -23.77 22.44
CA ALA A 515 -23.86 -24.88 23.33
C ALA A 515 -22.92 -26.08 23.12
N THR A 516 -22.66 -26.45 21.87
CA THR A 516 -21.79 -27.56 21.47
C THR A 516 -20.36 -27.35 21.97
N TYR A 517 -19.78 -26.17 21.72
CA TYR A 517 -18.43 -25.82 22.17
C TYR A 517 -18.29 -25.83 23.70
N LYS A 518 -19.31 -25.38 24.45
CA LYS A 518 -19.32 -25.47 25.92
C LYS A 518 -19.33 -26.94 26.39
N SER A 519 -20.14 -27.79 25.75
CA SER A 519 -20.21 -29.23 26.03
C SER A 519 -18.88 -29.93 25.74
N ASP A 520 -18.27 -29.64 24.59
CA ASP A 520 -16.97 -30.20 24.19
C ASP A 520 -15.85 -29.79 25.14
N ARG A 521 -15.76 -28.51 25.50
CA ARG A 521 -14.75 -28.02 26.45
C ARG A 521 -14.94 -28.62 27.86
N GLN A 522 -16.15 -28.97 28.27
CA GLN A 522 -16.39 -29.73 29.50
C GLN A 522 -15.95 -31.20 29.36
N ARG A 523 -16.25 -31.82 28.21
CA ARG A 523 -15.85 -33.20 27.88
C ARG A 523 -14.34 -33.37 27.81
N GLU A 524 -13.62 -32.40 27.25
CA GLU A 524 -12.15 -32.37 27.22
C GLU A 524 -11.57 -32.23 28.63
N LYS A 525 -12.02 -31.25 29.42
CA LYS A 525 -11.61 -31.11 30.83
C LYS A 525 -11.88 -32.35 31.68
N LYS A 526 -12.94 -33.12 31.37
CA LYS A 526 -13.22 -34.40 32.04
C LYS A 526 -12.19 -35.46 31.64
N LYS A 527 -11.90 -35.61 30.34
CA LYS A 527 -10.87 -36.54 29.83
C LYS A 527 -9.46 -36.20 30.33
N GLU A 528 -9.15 -34.92 30.50
CA GLU A 528 -7.88 -34.43 31.03
C GLU A 528 -7.72 -34.84 32.50
N LYS A 529 -8.74 -34.61 33.34
CA LYS A 529 -8.78 -35.11 34.73
C LYS A 529 -8.70 -36.63 34.83
N GLU A 530 -9.45 -37.36 34.01
CA GLU A 530 -9.38 -38.83 33.93
C GLU A 530 -7.96 -39.29 33.57
N ARG A 531 -7.26 -38.59 32.69
CA ARG A 531 -5.85 -38.86 32.33
C ARG A 531 -4.89 -38.56 33.48
N GLU A 532 -5.02 -37.41 34.16
CA GLU A 532 -4.22 -37.10 35.35
C GLU A 532 -4.41 -38.12 36.47
N GLU A 533 -5.65 -38.56 36.72
CA GLU A 533 -5.94 -39.61 37.70
C GLU A 533 -5.32 -40.94 37.33
N LEU A 534 -5.28 -41.31 36.04
CA LEU A 534 -4.62 -42.51 35.56
C LEU A 534 -3.09 -42.44 35.75
N TRP A 535 -2.47 -41.29 35.47
CA TRP A 535 -1.04 -41.07 35.73
C TRP A 535 -0.71 -41.15 37.23
N LYS A 536 -1.47 -40.47 38.09
CA LYS A 536 -1.30 -40.54 39.56
C LYS A 536 -1.45 -41.97 40.09
N LYS A 537 -2.43 -42.73 39.58
CA LYS A 537 -2.61 -44.15 39.92
C LYS A 537 -1.41 -45.01 39.47
N LEU A 538 -0.73 -44.64 38.40
CA LEU A 538 0.45 -45.34 37.89
C LEU A 538 1.69 -45.03 38.73
N GLU A 539 1.91 -43.77 39.09
CA GLU A 539 2.94 -43.32 40.05
C GLU A 539 2.75 -43.99 41.43
N ASP A 540 1.52 -44.02 41.95
CA ASP A 540 1.16 -44.71 43.19
C ASP A 540 1.50 -46.22 43.16
N LEU A 541 1.33 -46.87 42.00
CA LEU A 541 1.64 -48.28 41.82
C LEU A 541 3.14 -48.53 41.70
N GLU A 542 3.89 -47.61 41.09
CA GLU A 542 5.34 -47.64 41.01
C GLU A 542 5.97 -47.47 42.40
N LEU A 543 5.53 -46.48 43.17
CA LEU A 543 5.91 -46.28 44.58
C LEU A 543 5.63 -47.53 45.44
N LYS A 544 4.45 -48.13 45.30
CA LYS A 544 4.08 -49.38 45.99
C LYS A 544 4.90 -50.59 45.52
N ARG A 545 5.47 -50.57 44.32
CA ARG A 545 6.34 -51.63 43.79
C ARG A 545 7.78 -51.47 44.30
N GLY A 546 8.31 -50.25 44.36
CA GLY A 546 9.60 -49.96 45.00
C GLY A 546 9.60 -50.33 46.49
N LEU A 547 8.57 -49.89 47.23
CA LEU A 547 8.40 -50.26 48.65
C LEU A 547 8.25 -51.78 48.89
N ARG A 548 7.88 -52.56 47.87
CA ARG A 548 7.84 -54.03 47.94
C ARG A 548 9.18 -54.70 47.60
N SER A 549 10.09 -54.06 46.88
CA SER A 549 11.44 -54.61 46.65
C SER A 549 12.34 -54.44 47.89
N ASP A 550 12.18 -53.35 48.64
CA ASP A 550 12.95 -53.13 49.88
C ASP A 550 12.46 -53.97 51.08
N GLY A 551 11.30 -54.61 50.96
CA GLY A 551 10.63 -55.35 52.04
C GLY A 551 10.88 -56.86 52.08
N ILE A 552 11.68 -57.43 51.17
CA ILE A 552 11.91 -58.89 51.07
C ILE A 552 13.40 -59.20 50.94
N ILE A 553 14.10 -59.15 52.08
CA ILE A 553 15.31 -59.96 52.33
C ILE A 553 15.00 -60.89 53.51
N PRO A 554 14.54 -62.13 53.26
CA PRO A 554 14.65 -63.20 54.23
C PRO A 554 16.13 -63.59 54.33
N THR A 555 16.62 -63.68 55.57
CA THR A 555 17.96 -64.18 55.91
C THR A 555 18.06 -65.69 55.77
#